data_AF-A0A139DIR9-F1
#
_entry.id   AF-A0A139DIR9-F1
#
_cell.length_a   1.000
_cell.length_b   1.000
_cell.length_c   1.000
_cell.angle_alpha   90.00
_cell.angle_beta   90.00
_cell.angle_gamma   90.00
#
_symmetry.space_group_name_H-M   'P 1'
#
loop_
_entity.id
_entity.type
_entity.pdbx_description
1 polymer ?
#
loop_
_entity_poly.entity_id
_entity_poly.type
_entity_poly.pdbx_seq_one_letter_code
_entity_poly.pdbx_strand_id
1 'polypeptide(L)'
;MAEPTVKEVHVAVAVIVRNGRVLIARRPDHVHQGGLLEFPGGKVEPEETVQQALVREIAEETGLRVPPESLRPVIGIRHDYGDKRVFLDVWETDRAEGEPEGREGQPIEWRSPSELSDREFPAANRPIIRALRLPHRLALTGPVTDAGSGLSELKAALARMTPELMILRAPDLDAEAYLDFAHQAMTVCGGKATDLLLHGAPELLRSIPGARGVHLPWREAERLSERPVPADVWLGVSCHNAEQLRHAERLGADYVLLGAVQPTDSHPGRPALGWQAFAELVAQATVPVYGLGGLGLEDEEKARSLGAQGIAGIGFWWR
;
A
#
# COMPACT_ATOMS: atom_id res chain seq x y z
N MET A 1 16.20 27.07 24.51
CA MET A 1 14.73 27.07 24.57
C MET A 1 14.27 25.77 23.94
N ALA A 2 13.59 24.90 24.68
CA ALA A 2 13.00 23.70 24.08
C ALA A 2 11.93 24.16 23.08
N GLU A 3 11.99 23.69 21.84
CA GLU A 3 10.90 23.89 20.89
C GLU A 3 9.59 23.38 21.52
N PRO A 4 8.48 24.14 21.44
CA PRO A 4 7.21 23.66 21.96
C PRO A 4 6.89 22.34 21.27
N THR A 5 6.76 21.27 22.05
CA THR A 5 6.41 19.95 21.53
C THR A 5 4.99 20.01 20.97
N VAL A 6 4.87 20.09 19.65
CA VAL A 6 3.58 19.99 18.96
C VAL A 6 2.95 18.65 19.35
N LYS A 7 1.83 18.71 20.09
CA LYS A 7 1.12 17.51 20.54
C LYS A 7 0.61 16.74 19.32
N GLU A 8 0.96 15.46 19.22
CA GLU A 8 0.40 14.55 18.21
C GLU A 8 -1.04 14.19 18.60
N VAL A 9 -1.96 14.33 17.66
CA VAL A 9 -3.37 13.93 17.80
C VAL A 9 -3.55 12.55 17.19
N HIS A 10 -3.99 11.58 17.98
CA HIS A 10 -4.33 10.23 17.52
C HIS A 10 -5.77 10.24 17.00
N VAL A 11 -5.93 9.86 15.73
CA VAL A 11 -7.22 9.85 15.03
C VAL A 11 -7.48 8.42 14.55
N ALA A 12 -8.60 7.85 14.97
CA ALA A 12 -9.11 6.58 14.48
C ALA A 12 -9.85 6.81 13.16
N VAL A 13 -9.53 6.03 12.12
CA VAL A 13 -10.14 6.18 10.80
C VAL A 13 -10.72 4.84 10.34
N ALA A 14 -11.99 4.82 9.95
CA ALA A 14 -12.73 3.62 9.57
C ALA A 14 -12.89 3.51 8.05
N VAL A 15 -12.37 2.43 7.47
CA VAL A 15 -12.71 1.97 6.12
C VAL A 15 -13.81 0.92 6.24
N ILE A 16 -15.06 1.35 6.05
CA ILE A 16 -16.20 0.43 6.08
C ILE A 16 -16.43 -0.10 4.67
N VAL A 17 -16.37 -1.42 4.50
CA VAL A 17 -16.46 -2.08 3.20
C VAL A 17 -17.81 -2.81 3.07
N ARG A 18 -18.51 -2.62 1.95
CA ARG A 18 -19.71 -3.39 1.58
C ARG A 18 -19.73 -3.61 0.08
N ASN A 19 -19.80 -4.88 -0.37
CA ASN A 19 -19.81 -5.25 -1.79
C ASN A 19 -18.66 -4.63 -2.61
N GLY A 20 -17.44 -4.59 -2.06
CA GLY A 20 -16.26 -4.02 -2.72
C GLY A 20 -16.26 -2.48 -2.83
N ARG A 21 -17.21 -1.80 -2.20
CA ARG A 21 -17.25 -0.34 -2.07
C ARG A 21 -16.94 0.09 -0.64
N VAL A 22 -16.40 1.28 -0.48
CA VAL A 22 -16.11 1.91 0.82
C VAL A 22 -17.09 3.03 1.10
N LEU A 23 -17.48 3.19 2.36
CA LEU A 23 -18.32 4.30 2.79
C LEU A 23 -17.49 5.57 2.91
N ILE A 24 -17.90 6.61 2.18
CA ILE A 24 -17.26 7.92 2.16
C ILE A 24 -18.27 8.97 2.61
N ALA A 25 -17.82 9.90 3.45
CA ALA A 25 -18.55 11.10 3.83
C ALA A 25 -17.98 12.33 3.10
N ARG A 26 -18.79 13.38 2.96
CA ARG A 26 -18.33 14.70 2.50
C ARG A 26 -18.34 15.68 3.67
N ARG A 27 -17.18 16.26 3.96
CA ARG A 27 -17.02 17.29 4.98
C ARG A 27 -18.00 18.44 4.77
N PRO A 28 -18.72 18.88 5.82
CA PRO A 28 -19.51 20.11 5.74
C PRO A 28 -18.66 21.29 5.26
N ASP A 29 -19.19 22.12 4.36
CA ASP A 29 -18.41 23.20 3.71
C ASP A 29 -17.78 24.19 4.70
N HIS A 30 -18.34 24.31 5.90
CA HIS A 30 -17.96 25.30 6.91
C HIS A 30 -16.84 24.83 7.87
N VAL A 31 -16.36 23.58 7.77
CA VAL A 31 -15.28 23.06 8.62
C VAL A 31 -13.89 23.20 7.97
N HIS A 32 -12.83 22.98 8.73
CA HIS A 32 -11.46 23.02 8.21
C HIS A 32 -11.27 21.99 7.08
N GLN A 33 -10.94 22.46 5.87
CA GLN A 33 -10.94 21.69 4.62
C GLN A 33 -12.34 21.14 4.23
N GLY A 34 -13.39 21.93 4.43
CA GLY A 34 -14.76 21.62 4.03
C GLY A 34 -14.91 21.33 2.53
N GLY A 35 -15.90 20.51 2.18
CA GLY A 35 -16.17 20.07 0.82
C GLY A 35 -15.30 18.91 0.33
N LEU A 36 -14.20 18.56 1.02
CA LEU A 36 -13.43 17.35 0.75
C LEU A 36 -14.17 16.09 1.21
N LEU A 37 -13.79 14.95 0.64
CA LEU A 37 -14.20 13.63 1.08
C LEU A 37 -13.38 13.17 2.28
N GLU A 38 -13.99 12.36 3.13
CA GLU A 38 -13.35 11.74 4.28
C GLU A 38 -13.88 10.33 4.55
N PHE A 39 -13.07 9.56 5.25
CA PHE A 39 -13.49 8.29 5.84
C PHE A 39 -14.06 8.60 7.24
N PRO A 40 -15.13 7.90 7.69
CA PRO A 40 -15.67 8.09 9.02
C PRO A 40 -14.60 7.90 10.11
N GLY A 41 -14.68 8.69 11.18
CA GLY A 41 -13.76 8.55 12.29
C GLY A 41 -13.38 9.86 12.96
N GLY A 42 -12.84 9.74 14.17
CA GLY A 42 -12.54 10.89 15.01
C GLY A 42 -11.36 10.66 15.94
N LYS A 43 -11.25 11.53 16.93
CA LYS A 43 -10.10 11.50 17.85
C LYS A 43 -10.24 10.31 18.80
N VAL A 44 -9.12 9.67 19.08
CA VAL A 44 -9.05 8.69 20.17
C VAL A 44 -9.02 9.47 21.49
N GLU A 45 -10.04 9.25 22.31
CA GLU A 45 -10.15 9.91 23.61
C GLU A 45 -9.23 9.26 24.67
N PRO A 46 -8.88 9.96 25.77
CA PRO A 46 -8.11 9.36 26.85
C PRO A 46 -8.76 8.07 27.36
N GLU A 47 -7.93 7.05 27.62
CA GLU A 47 -8.35 5.74 28.16
C GLU A 47 -9.14 4.84 27.19
N GLU A 48 -9.37 5.30 25.96
CA GLU A 48 -10.03 4.54 24.90
C GLU A 48 -9.00 3.80 24.01
N THR A 49 -9.30 2.55 23.62
CA THR A 49 -8.56 1.87 22.55
C THR A 49 -8.99 2.39 21.18
N VAL A 50 -8.15 2.22 20.16
CA VAL A 50 -8.49 2.63 18.79
C VAL A 50 -9.76 1.92 18.31
N GLN A 51 -9.96 0.65 18.64
CA GLN A 51 -11.18 -0.09 18.29
C GLN A 51 -12.42 0.45 19.00
N GLN A 52 -12.31 0.86 20.27
CA GLN A 52 -13.42 1.50 20.98
C GLN A 52 -13.79 2.83 20.33
N ALA A 53 -12.79 3.65 19.99
CA ALA A 53 -12.99 4.91 19.28
C ALA A 53 -13.68 4.68 17.93
N LEU A 54 -13.22 3.71 17.14
CA LEU A 54 -13.85 3.37 15.86
C LEU A 54 -15.32 2.97 16.02
N VAL A 55 -15.64 2.11 17.00
CA VAL A 55 -17.02 1.65 17.22
C VAL A 55 -17.93 2.82 17.60
N ARG A 56 -17.44 3.74 18.45
CA ARG A 56 -18.17 4.95 18.86
C ARG A 56 -18.37 5.90 17.68
N GLU A 57 -17.28 6.32 17.02
CA GLU A 57 -17.30 7.29 15.92
C GLU A 57 -18.15 6.79 14.74
N ILE A 58 -18.03 5.51 14.36
CA ILE A 58 -18.85 4.92 13.29
C ILE A 58 -20.35 5.00 13.66
N ALA A 59 -20.71 4.71 14.91
CA ALA A 59 -22.10 4.77 15.36
C ALA A 59 -22.64 6.21 15.46
N GLU A 60 -21.80 7.14 15.90
CA GLU A 60 -22.12 8.57 16.04
C GLU A 60 -22.30 9.22 14.67
N GLU A 61 -21.38 9.03 13.73
CA GLU A 61 -21.39 9.71 12.43
C GLU A 61 -22.30 9.04 11.39
N THR A 62 -22.36 7.71 11.40
CA THR A 62 -22.99 6.93 10.29
C THR A 62 -24.20 6.12 10.74
N GLY A 63 -24.37 5.91 12.04
CA GLY A 63 -25.41 5.03 12.58
C GLY A 63 -25.20 3.53 12.41
N LEU A 64 -24.09 3.13 11.79
CA LEU A 64 -23.73 1.73 11.67
C LEU A 64 -23.23 1.16 13.01
N ARG A 65 -23.44 -0.14 13.20
CA ARG A 65 -22.86 -0.89 14.32
C ARG A 65 -21.79 -1.83 13.79
N VAL A 66 -20.64 -1.85 14.46
CA VAL A 66 -19.50 -2.68 14.06
C VAL A 66 -19.07 -3.55 15.23
N PRO A 67 -18.93 -4.88 15.05
CA PRO A 67 -18.32 -5.73 16.05
C PRO A 67 -16.82 -5.40 16.19
N PRO A 68 -16.29 -5.05 17.38
CA PRO A 68 -14.89 -4.65 17.53
C PRO A 68 -13.88 -5.68 17.00
N GLU A 69 -14.20 -6.98 17.12
CA GLU A 69 -13.38 -8.09 16.65
C GLU A 69 -13.34 -8.24 15.13
N SER A 70 -14.21 -7.53 14.40
CA SER A 70 -14.18 -7.48 12.93
C SER A 70 -13.16 -6.49 12.38
N LEU A 71 -12.69 -5.57 13.22
CA LEU A 71 -11.76 -4.53 12.80
C LEU A 71 -10.39 -5.14 12.49
N ARG A 72 -9.81 -4.77 11.35
CA ARG A 72 -8.46 -5.18 10.92
C ARG A 72 -7.61 -3.95 10.58
N PRO A 73 -6.32 -3.93 10.94
CA PRO A 73 -5.46 -2.80 10.59
C PRO A 73 -5.23 -2.74 9.07
N VAL A 74 -5.20 -1.52 8.54
CA VAL A 74 -4.91 -1.22 7.13
C VAL A 74 -3.56 -0.53 7.02
N ILE A 75 -3.41 0.65 7.64
CA ILE A 75 -2.19 1.46 7.59
C ILE A 75 -2.17 2.47 8.74
N GLY A 76 -0.99 2.77 9.28
CA GLY A 76 -0.78 3.90 10.20
C GLY A 76 -0.06 5.04 9.47
N ILE A 77 -0.55 6.28 9.59
CA ILE A 77 0.00 7.42 8.85
C ILE A 77 0.27 8.58 9.81
N ARG A 78 1.54 8.97 9.96
CA ARG A 78 1.90 10.21 10.66
C ARG A 78 2.03 11.35 9.66
N HIS A 79 1.31 12.45 9.90
CA HIS A 79 1.37 13.64 9.06
C HIS A 79 1.61 14.90 9.89
N ASP A 80 2.55 15.72 9.45
CA ASP A 80 2.90 17.00 10.07
C ASP A 80 2.38 18.15 9.18
N TYR A 81 1.37 18.86 9.63
CA TYR A 81 0.83 20.05 8.96
C TYR A 81 1.64 21.33 9.29
N GLY A 82 2.69 21.21 10.10
CA GLY A 82 3.52 22.31 10.60
C GLY A 82 2.96 22.93 11.89
N ASP A 83 1.65 23.18 11.94
CA ASP A 83 0.94 23.70 13.11
C ASP A 83 0.38 22.59 14.03
N LYS A 84 0.14 21.40 13.47
CA LYS A 84 -0.36 20.22 14.16
C LYS A 84 0.23 18.93 13.58
N ARG A 85 0.40 17.93 14.45
CA ARG A 85 0.76 16.56 14.05
C ARG A 85 -0.42 15.64 14.29
N VAL A 86 -0.68 14.77 13.32
CA VAL A 86 -1.73 13.75 13.43
C VAL A 86 -1.16 12.37 13.15
N PHE A 87 -1.61 11.39 13.91
CA PHE A 87 -1.44 9.98 13.62
C PHE A 87 -2.81 9.41 13.23
N LEU A 88 -2.98 9.07 11.95
CA LEU A 88 -4.16 8.38 11.45
C LEU A 88 -3.94 6.88 11.62
N ASP A 89 -4.77 6.26 12.44
CA ASP A 89 -4.76 4.82 12.72
C ASP A 89 -5.94 4.19 11.98
N VAL A 90 -5.66 3.61 10.82
CA VAL A 90 -6.68 3.26 9.83
C VAL A 90 -7.00 1.77 9.91
N TRP A 91 -8.28 1.48 10.10
CA TRP A 91 -8.79 0.12 10.24
C TRP A 91 -9.96 -0.12 9.28
N GLU A 92 -10.12 -1.35 8.85
CA GLU A 92 -11.21 -1.78 7.99
C GLU A 92 -12.17 -2.75 8.69
N THR A 93 -13.40 -2.79 8.20
CA THR A 93 -14.38 -3.83 8.53
C THR A 93 -15.33 -4.05 7.35
N ASP A 94 -15.71 -5.31 7.13
CA ASP A 94 -16.78 -5.73 6.23
C ASP A 94 -18.04 -6.21 6.97
N ARG A 95 -18.07 -6.05 8.30
CA ARG A 95 -19.13 -6.57 9.20
C ARG A 95 -20.03 -5.47 9.77
N ALA A 96 -20.08 -4.29 9.15
CA ALA A 96 -20.93 -3.20 9.61
C ALA A 96 -22.43 -3.46 9.36
N GLU A 97 -23.22 -3.37 10.43
CA GLU A 97 -24.67 -3.61 10.45
C GLU A 97 -25.47 -2.31 10.43
N GLY A 98 -26.61 -2.34 9.75
CA GLY A 98 -27.51 -1.20 9.59
C GLY A 98 -27.40 -0.53 8.22
N GLU A 99 -28.23 0.49 8.00
CA GLU A 99 -28.14 1.37 6.85
C GLU A 99 -27.48 2.67 7.27
N PRO A 100 -26.44 3.12 6.56
CA PRO A 100 -25.71 4.30 6.98
C PRO A 100 -26.52 5.56 6.69
N GLU A 101 -26.38 6.56 7.55
CA GLU A 101 -26.96 7.90 7.42
C GLU A 101 -25.95 8.93 7.92
N GLY A 102 -25.85 10.10 7.29
CA GLY A 102 -24.99 11.17 7.77
C GLY A 102 -25.60 11.88 8.97
N ARG A 103 -25.28 11.41 10.19
CA ARG A 103 -25.90 11.88 11.44
C ARG A 103 -25.48 13.29 11.85
N GLU A 104 -24.46 13.84 11.23
CA GLU A 104 -24.00 15.22 11.40
C GLU A 104 -24.47 16.13 10.26
N GLY A 105 -25.36 15.65 9.40
CA GLY A 105 -25.85 16.37 8.21
C GLY A 105 -24.90 16.31 7.02
N GLN A 106 -23.90 15.42 7.07
CA GLN A 106 -22.95 15.18 5.99
C GLN A 106 -23.51 14.21 4.95
N PRO A 107 -23.40 14.50 3.64
CA PRO A 107 -23.70 13.50 2.62
C PRO A 107 -22.76 12.30 2.75
N ILE A 108 -23.32 11.10 2.61
CA ILE A 108 -22.55 9.86 2.57
C ILE A 108 -22.87 9.06 1.32
N GLU A 109 -21.89 8.33 0.83
CA GLU A 109 -22.01 7.53 -0.39
C GLU A 109 -21.06 6.33 -0.38
N TRP A 110 -21.46 5.27 -1.07
CA TRP A 110 -20.61 4.11 -1.32
C TRP A 110 -19.84 4.30 -2.62
N ARG A 111 -18.50 4.33 -2.56
CA ARG A 111 -17.63 4.45 -3.74
C ARG A 111 -16.71 3.25 -3.89
N SER A 112 -16.38 2.88 -5.13
CA SER A 112 -15.29 1.92 -5.37
C SER A 112 -13.95 2.57 -5.00
N PRO A 113 -12.99 1.83 -4.40
CA PRO A 113 -11.63 2.32 -4.23
C PRO A 113 -10.97 2.84 -5.52
N SER A 114 -11.36 2.30 -6.68
CA SER A 114 -10.87 2.74 -7.99
C SER A 114 -11.40 4.10 -8.45
N GLU A 115 -12.51 4.57 -7.88
CA GLU A 115 -13.14 5.86 -8.19
C GLU A 115 -12.61 7.00 -7.30
N LEU A 116 -11.84 6.68 -6.25
CA LEU A 116 -11.32 7.66 -5.29
C LEU A 116 -10.14 8.44 -5.89
N SER A 117 -10.27 9.76 -5.94
CA SER A 117 -9.21 10.66 -6.39
C SER A 117 -8.49 11.32 -5.23
N ASP A 118 -7.15 11.31 -5.25
CA ASP A 118 -6.28 11.97 -4.25
C ASP A 118 -6.59 13.46 -4.03
N ARG A 119 -7.18 14.12 -5.04
CA ARG A 119 -7.51 15.55 -5.00
C ARG A 119 -8.80 15.84 -4.24
N GLU A 120 -9.65 14.83 -4.08
CA GLU A 120 -10.91 14.95 -3.33
C GLU A 120 -10.69 14.76 -1.82
N PHE A 121 -9.51 14.30 -1.39
CA PHE A 121 -9.20 14.00 0.00
C PHE A 121 -8.07 14.89 0.56
N PRO A 122 -8.00 15.05 1.89
CA PRO A 122 -6.82 15.60 2.55
C PRO A 122 -5.54 14.85 2.17
N ALA A 123 -4.41 15.54 2.14
CA ALA A 123 -3.12 14.95 1.75
C ALA A 123 -2.74 13.71 2.58
N ALA A 124 -3.06 13.73 3.89
CA ALA A 124 -2.80 12.62 4.81
C ALA A 124 -3.60 11.34 4.49
N ASN A 125 -4.68 11.43 3.70
CA ASN A 125 -5.53 10.30 3.37
C ASN A 125 -5.14 9.61 2.05
N ARG A 126 -4.28 10.23 1.24
CA ARG A 126 -3.80 9.63 -0.03
C ARG A 126 -3.20 8.22 0.15
N PRO A 127 -2.39 7.96 1.20
CA PRO A 127 -1.85 6.61 1.43
C PRO A 127 -2.94 5.58 1.75
N ILE A 128 -4.07 6.00 2.33
CA ILE A 128 -5.24 5.13 2.56
C ILE A 128 -5.80 4.67 1.22
N ILE A 129 -6.00 5.60 0.28
CA ILE A 129 -6.50 5.29 -1.07
C ILE A 129 -5.56 4.31 -1.77
N ARG A 130 -4.23 4.47 -1.60
CA ARG A 130 -3.24 3.53 -2.13
C ARG A 130 -3.36 2.16 -1.49
N ALA A 131 -3.43 2.09 -0.15
CA ALA A 131 -3.60 0.83 0.58
C ALA A 131 -4.86 0.05 0.15
N LEU A 132 -5.97 0.74 -0.09
CA LEU A 132 -7.24 0.14 -0.54
C LEU A 132 -7.21 -0.40 -1.97
N ARG A 133 -6.24 0.04 -2.78
CA ARG A 133 -6.08 -0.38 -4.19
C ARG A 133 -4.94 -1.37 -4.38
N LEU A 134 -4.18 -1.64 -3.32
CA LEU A 134 -3.03 -2.53 -3.32
C LEU A 134 -3.40 -3.87 -2.67
N PRO A 135 -3.02 -5.02 -3.26
CA PRO A 135 -3.32 -6.32 -2.64
C PRO A 135 -2.45 -6.54 -1.39
N HIS A 136 -2.81 -7.46 -0.50
CA HIS A 136 -1.93 -7.82 0.63
C HIS A 136 -0.73 -8.70 0.22
N ARG A 137 -0.76 -9.27 -0.99
CA ARG A 137 0.29 -10.11 -1.55
C ARG A 137 0.78 -9.52 -2.86
N LEU A 138 2.05 -9.12 -2.89
CA LEU A 138 2.71 -8.60 -4.09
C LEU A 138 3.68 -9.64 -4.65
N ALA A 139 3.36 -10.20 -5.81
CA ALA A 139 4.13 -11.27 -6.44
C ALA A 139 5.35 -10.71 -7.19
N LEU A 140 6.52 -11.34 -7.06
CA LEU A 140 7.71 -11.02 -7.85
C LEU A 140 8.12 -12.24 -8.67
N THR A 141 8.41 -12.07 -9.96
CA THR A 141 9.06 -13.15 -10.71
C THR A 141 10.46 -13.44 -10.15
N GLY A 142 10.87 -14.71 -10.23
CA GLY A 142 12.17 -15.18 -9.75
C GLY A 142 13.29 -14.98 -10.78
N PRO A 143 14.40 -15.74 -10.65
CA PRO A 143 15.47 -15.74 -11.64
C PRO A 143 14.95 -16.13 -13.02
N VAL A 144 15.30 -15.34 -14.04
CA VAL A 144 14.95 -15.60 -15.43
C VAL A 144 16.20 -15.37 -16.27
N THR A 145 16.71 -16.43 -16.91
CA THR A 145 17.95 -16.40 -17.69
C THR A 145 17.73 -16.29 -19.18
N ASP A 146 16.54 -16.63 -19.67
CA ASP A 146 16.12 -16.43 -21.05
C ASP A 146 14.60 -16.17 -21.12
N ALA A 147 14.16 -15.38 -22.11
CA ALA A 147 12.77 -14.94 -22.21
C ALA A 147 11.78 -16.11 -22.41
N GLY A 148 12.19 -17.16 -23.15
CA GLY A 148 11.33 -18.30 -23.46
C GLY A 148 11.06 -19.21 -22.26
N SER A 149 12.09 -19.51 -21.47
CA SER A 149 11.95 -20.25 -20.21
C SER A 149 11.18 -19.42 -19.18
N GLY A 150 11.49 -18.12 -19.07
CA GLY A 150 10.77 -17.19 -18.21
C GLY A 150 9.28 -17.13 -18.52
N LEU A 151 8.89 -17.09 -19.81
CA LEU A 151 7.49 -17.14 -20.21
C LEU A 151 6.82 -18.46 -19.83
N SER A 152 7.52 -19.57 -20.02
CA SER A 152 7.00 -20.91 -19.69
C SER A 152 6.76 -21.04 -18.19
N GLU A 153 7.69 -20.57 -17.37
CA GLU A 153 7.57 -20.55 -15.91
C GLU A 153 6.47 -19.60 -15.45
N LEU A 154 6.36 -18.41 -16.05
CA LEU A 154 5.27 -17.47 -15.78
C LEU A 154 3.90 -18.10 -16.02
N LYS A 155 3.71 -18.79 -17.16
CA LYS A 155 2.46 -19.49 -17.47
C LYS A 155 2.15 -20.58 -16.43
N ALA A 156 3.17 -21.36 -16.04
CA ALA A 156 3.02 -22.39 -15.00
C ALA A 156 2.67 -21.77 -13.63
N ALA A 157 3.32 -20.67 -13.25
CA ALA A 157 3.06 -19.96 -12.01
C ALA A 157 1.63 -19.38 -11.96
N LEU A 158 1.21 -18.70 -13.03
CA LEU A 158 -0.14 -18.16 -13.17
C LEU A 158 -1.24 -19.23 -13.13
N ALA A 159 -0.94 -20.45 -13.59
CA ALA A 159 -1.88 -21.57 -13.52
C ALA A 159 -2.05 -22.11 -12.09
N ARG A 160 -1.06 -21.91 -11.20
CA ARG A 160 -1.12 -22.32 -9.79
C ARG A 160 -1.71 -21.23 -8.89
N MET A 161 -1.34 -19.97 -9.17
CA MET A 161 -1.76 -18.80 -8.40
C MET A 161 -1.84 -17.60 -9.34
N THR A 162 -2.98 -16.92 -9.36
CA THR A 162 -3.17 -15.68 -10.12
C THR A 162 -3.08 -14.49 -9.15
N PRO A 163 -1.93 -13.81 -9.03
CA PRO A 163 -1.83 -12.61 -8.20
C PRO A 163 -2.60 -11.45 -8.83
N GLU A 164 -3.16 -10.56 -8.01
CA GLU A 164 -3.81 -9.33 -8.50
C GLU A 164 -2.79 -8.36 -9.10
N LEU A 165 -1.59 -8.28 -8.49
CA LEU A 165 -0.50 -7.41 -8.90
C LEU A 165 0.84 -8.15 -8.81
N MET A 166 1.66 -7.97 -9.83
CA MET A 166 2.97 -8.61 -9.95
C MET A 166 4.04 -7.61 -10.42
N ILE A 167 5.25 -7.76 -9.89
CA ILE A 167 6.46 -7.12 -10.38
C ILE A 167 7.24 -8.09 -11.28
N LEU A 168 7.41 -7.73 -12.55
CA LEU A 168 8.21 -8.45 -13.53
C LEU A 168 9.70 -8.13 -13.34
N ARG A 169 10.37 -8.98 -12.58
CA ARG A 169 11.79 -8.91 -12.25
C ARG A 169 12.58 -10.00 -13.01
N ALA A 170 13.51 -9.57 -13.84
CA ALA A 170 14.44 -10.46 -14.54
C ALA A 170 15.81 -9.76 -14.68
N PRO A 171 16.58 -9.64 -13.58
CA PRO A 171 17.82 -8.86 -13.56
C PRO A 171 18.96 -9.49 -14.36
N ASP A 172 18.84 -10.78 -14.69
CA ASP A 172 19.86 -11.55 -15.41
C ASP A 172 19.67 -11.47 -16.94
N LEU A 173 18.55 -10.89 -17.41
CA LEU A 173 18.32 -10.58 -18.81
C LEU A 173 18.97 -9.25 -19.19
N ASP A 174 19.50 -9.18 -20.41
CA ASP A 174 19.82 -7.89 -21.02
C ASP A 174 18.55 -7.10 -21.39
N ALA A 175 18.73 -5.86 -21.84
CA ALA A 175 17.62 -4.97 -22.14
C ALA A 175 16.69 -5.49 -23.27
N GLU A 176 17.25 -6.12 -24.30
CA GLU A 176 16.47 -6.61 -25.44
C GLU A 176 15.65 -7.84 -25.02
N ALA A 177 16.28 -8.80 -24.36
CA ALA A 177 15.63 -9.99 -23.84
C ALA A 177 14.58 -9.65 -22.76
N TYR A 178 14.85 -8.67 -21.90
CA TYR A 178 13.87 -8.19 -20.91
C TYR A 178 12.62 -7.62 -21.60
N LEU A 179 12.79 -6.79 -22.64
CA LEU A 179 11.67 -6.21 -23.36
C LEU A 179 10.83 -7.27 -24.08
N ASP A 180 11.46 -8.25 -24.73
CA ASP A 180 10.75 -9.38 -25.33
C ASP A 180 9.96 -10.16 -24.27
N PHE A 181 10.60 -10.50 -23.14
CA PHE A 181 9.93 -11.18 -22.03
C PHE A 181 8.76 -10.35 -21.48
N ALA A 182 8.92 -9.04 -21.32
CA ALA A 182 7.88 -8.14 -20.82
C ALA A 182 6.68 -8.04 -21.77
N HIS A 183 6.89 -7.97 -23.09
CA HIS A 183 5.80 -7.98 -24.06
C HIS A 183 5.01 -9.29 -24.03
N GLN A 184 5.71 -10.43 -23.92
CA GLN A 184 5.08 -11.74 -23.83
C GLN A 184 4.32 -11.89 -22.50
N ALA A 185 4.90 -11.42 -21.39
CA ALA A 185 4.27 -11.41 -20.07
C ALA A 185 2.98 -10.57 -20.08
N MET A 186 3.00 -9.37 -20.66
CA MET A 186 1.80 -8.53 -20.82
C MET A 186 0.68 -9.26 -21.55
N THR A 187 1.00 -10.01 -22.61
CA THR A 187 0.01 -10.78 -23.38
C THR A 187 -0.61 -11.90 -22.54
N VAL A 188 0.21 -12.63 -21.78
CA VAL A 188 -0.26 -13.72 -20.92
C VAL A 188 -1.09 -13.18 -19.75
N CYS A 189 -0.65 -12.09 -19.14
CA CYS A 189 -1.32 -11.44 -18.02
C CYS A 189 -2.61 -10.73 -18.45
N GLY A 190 -2.69 -10.13 -19.64
CA GLY A 190 -3.90 -9.46 -20.12
C GLY A 190 -5.10 -10.39 -20.31
N GLY A 191 -4.88 -11.70 -20.45
CA GLY A 191 -5.94 -12.72 -20.40
C GLY A 191 -6.35 -13.13 -18.97
N LYS A 192 -5.79 -12.50 -17.94
CA LYS A 192 -5.96 -12.79 -16.52
C LYS A 192 -6.23 -11.49 -15.75
N ALA A 193 -6.78 -11.59 -14.54
CA ALA A 193 -6.95 -10.44 -13.66
C ALA A 193 -5.64 -10.11 -12.90
N THR A 194 -4.52 -10.03 -13.62
CA THR A 194 -3.18 -9.78 -13.06
C THR A 194 -2.58 -8.55 -13.71
N ASP A 195 -2.39 -7.50 -12.91
CA ASP A 195 -1.70 -6.29 -13.31
C ASP A 195 -0.18 -6.44 -13.21
N LEU A 196 0.55 -5.80 -14.13
CA LEU A 196 2.00 -5.88 -14.23
C LEU A 196 2.69 -4.56 -13.87
N LEU A 197 3.73 -4.64 -13.05
CA LEU A 197 4.71 -3.59 -12.79
C LEU A 197 6.07 -4.01 -13.33
N LEU A 198 6.78 -3.11 -13.98
CA LEU A 198 8.12 -3.40 -14.53
C LEU A 198 9.18 -3.10 -13.49
N HIS A 199 10.09 -4.04 -13.24
CA HIS A 199 11.23 -3.80 -12.34
C HIS A 199 12.40 -3.19 -13.11
N GLY A 200 12.76 -1.95 -12.82
CA GLY A 200 13.89 -1.29 -13.47
C GLY A 200 13.69 0.21 -13.61
N ALA A 201 14.23 0.76 -14.71
CA ALA A 201 14.20 2.19 -15.00
C ALA A 201 12.80 2.64 -15.51
N PRO A 202 12.37 3.87 -15.23
CA PRO A 202 11.04 4.38 -15.59
C PRO A 202 10.79 4.41 -17.11
N GLU A 203 11.84 4.50 -17.92
CA GLU A 203 11.77 4.55 -19.39
C GLU A 203 11.15 3.29 -19.99
N LEU A 204 11.19 2.16 -19.28
CA LEU A 204 10.59 0.89 -19.71
C LEU A 204 9.10 1.01 -20.01
N LEU A 205 8.38 1.91 -19.33
CA LEU A 205 6.96 2.14 -19.56
C LEU A 205 6.63 2.63 -20.97
N ARG A 206 7.56 3.34 -21.62
CA ARG A 206 7.37 3.77 -23.02
C ARG A 206 7.40 2.60 -23.98
N SER A 207 8.13 1.54 -23.65
CA SER A 207 8.29 0.37 -24.48
C SER A 207 7.21 -0.69 -24.23
N ILE A 208 6.61 -0.72 -23.04
CA ILE A 208 5.61 -1.73 -22.65
C ILE A 208 4.26 -1.07 -22.33
N PRO A 209 3.44 -0.74 -23.34
CA PRO A 209 2.10 -0.22 -23.13
C PRO A 209 1.23 -1.18 -22.30
N GLY A 210 0.44 -0.63 -21.39
CA GLY A 210 -0.48 -1.38 -20.54
C GLY A 210 0.10 -1.83 -19.20
N ALA A 211 1.42 -1.78 -19.02
CA ALA A 211 2.01 -1.92 -17.69
C ALA A 211 1.45 -0.85 -16.75
N ARG A 212 1.08 -1.25 -15.54
CA ARG A 212 0.41 -0.37 -14.56
C ARG A 212 1.37 0.53 -13.81
N GLY A 213 2.67 0.28 -13.91
CA GLY A 213 3.69 1.05 -13.23
C GLY A 213 5.07 0.41 -13.23
N VAL A 214 5.94 0.99 -12.42
CA VAL A 214 7.34 0.56 -12.27
C VAL A 214 7.67 0.36 -10.80
N HIS A 215 8.52 -0.63 -10.56
CA HIS A 215 9.16 -0.84 -9.28
C HIS A 215 10.66 -0.56 -9.42
N LEU A 216 11.13 0.52 -8.79
CA LEU A 216 12.52 0.92 -8.84
C LEU A 216 13.34 0.09 -7.84
N PRO A 217 14.38 -0.63 -8.27
CA PRO A 217 15.42 -1.06 -7.33
C PRO A 217 16.13 0.19 -6.78
N TRP A 218 16.68 0.09 -5.56
CA TRP A 218 17.30 1.24 -4.88
C TRP A 218 18.31 2.01 -5.75
N ARG A 219 19.15 1.30 -6.51
CA ARG A 219 20.16 1.87 -7.43
C ARG A 219 19.60 2.81 -8.51
N GLU A 220 18.33 2.67 -8.88
CA GLU A 220 17.65 3.59 -9.81
C GLU A 220 17.00 4.73 -9.02
N ALA A 221 16.34 4.41 -7.90
CA ALA A 221 15.67 5.42 -7.06
C ALA A 221 16.64 6.47 -6.49
N GLU A 222 17.85 6.08 -6.08
CA GLU A 222 18.84 6.99 -5.48
C GLU A 222 19.33 8.09 -6.43
N ARG A 223 19.19 7.88 -7.75
CA ARG A 223 19.61 8.82 -8.79
C ARG A 223 18.55 9.86 -9.12
N LEU A 224 17.32 9.67 -8.63
CA LEU A 224 16.18 10.52 -8.92
C LEU A 224 15.94 11.48 -7.75
N SER A 225 15.45 12.67 -8.08
CA SER A 225 15.06 13.70 -7.10
C SER A 225 13.58 14.07 -7.15
N GLU A 226 12.88 13.62 -8.20
CA GLU A 226 11.45 13.85 -8.41
C GLU A 226 10.78 12.58 -8.93
N ARG A 227 9.45 12.54 -8.85
CA ARG A 227 8.65 11.39 -9.30
C ARG A 227 8.87 11.17 -10.80
N PRO A 228 9.38 10.01 -11.24
CA PRO A 228 9.75 9.77 -12.64
C PRO A 228 8.58 9.31 -13.53
N VAL A 229 7.37 9.19 -12.98
CA VAL A 229 6.19 8.66 -13.68
C VAL A 229 4.95 9.52 -13.39
N PRO A 230 3.95 9.52 -14.28
CA PRO A 230 2.66 10.18 -14.03
C PRO A 230 1.99 9.77 -12.71
N ALA A 231 1.09 10.61 -12.21
CA ALA A 231 0.43 10.41 -10.91
C ALA A 231 -0.53 9.20 -10.89
N ASP A 232 -1.03 8.78 -12.06
CA ASP A 232 -1.94 7.65 -12.26
C ASP A 232 -1.23 6.31 -12.56
N VAL A 233 0.10 6.32 -12.63
CA VAL A 233 0.97 5.17 -12.86
C VAL A 233 1.63 4.76 -11.56
N TRP A 234 1.56 3.49 -11.15
CA TRP A 234 2.13 3.04 -9.88
C TRP A 234 3.65 3.21 -9.83
N LEU A 235 4.15 3.73 -8.71
CA LEU A 235 5.58 3.81 -8.40
C LEU A 235 5.88 3.06 -7.11
N GLY A 236 6.59 1.94 -7.22
CA GLY A 236 7.15 1.24 -6.07
C GLY A 236 8.65 1.49 -5.93
N VAL A 237 9.17 1.44 -4.71
CA VAL A 237 10.63 1.54 -4.45
C VAL A 237 11.10 0.45 -3.49
N SER A 238 12.19 -0.22 -3.82
CA SER A 238 12.90 -1.11 -2.89
C SER A 238 13.70 -0.28 -1.88
N CYS A 239 13.47 -0.53 -0.60
CA CYS A 239 14.12 0.14 0.53
C CYS A 239 14.72 -0.89 1.51
N HIS A 240 15.78 -0.49 2.20
CA HIS A 240 16.52 -1.32 3.15
C HIS A 240 16.71 -0.64 4.52
N ASN A 241 16.40 0.66 4.64
CA ASN A 241 16.55 1.44 5.87
C ASN A 241 15.68 2.72 5.86
N ALA A 242 15.70 3.46 6.96
CA ALA A 242 14.91 4.68 7.15
C ALA A 242 15.24 5.82 6.17
N GLU A 243 16.51 5.95 5.76
CA GLU A 243 16.93 6.98 4.81
C GLU A 243 16.34 6.73 3.42
N GLN A 244 16.40 5.47 2.98
CA GLN A 244 15.83 5.03 1.71
C GLN A 244 14.31 5.17 1.69
N LEU A 245 13.66 4.81 2.81
CA LEU A 245 12.21 5.01 2.98
C LEU A 245 11.82 6.48 2.81
N ARG A 246 12.48 7.40 3.53
CA ARG A 246 12.23 8.84 3.39
C ARG A 246 12.52 9.35 1.98
N HIS A 247 13.50 8.77 1.29
CA HIS A 247 13.79 9.12 -0.10
C HIS A 247 12.66 8.68 -1.04
N ALA A 248 12.18 7.45 -0.90
CA ALA A 248 11.04 6.94 -1.65
C ALA A 248 9.79 7.81 -1.47
N GLU A 249 9.52 8.25 -0.24
CA GLU A 249 8.40 9.16 0.06
C GLU A 249 8.56 10.53 -0.62
N ARG A 250 9.77 11.11 -0.63
CA ARG A 250 10.06 12.36 -1.35
C ARG A 250 9.90 12.22 -2.87
N LEU A 251 10.27 11.06 -3.42
CA LEU A 251 9.98 10.72 -4.82
C LEU A 251 8.47 10.55 -5.08
N GLY A 252 7.65 10.55 -4.03
CA GLY A 252 6.22 10.31 -4.11
C GLY A 252 5.90 8.86 -4.44
N ALA A 253 6.69 7.88 -3.97
CA ALA A 253 6.37 6.47 -4.13
C ALA A 253 4.95 6.16 -3.60
N ASP A 254 4.24 5.28 -4.31
CA ASP A 254 2.89 4.86 -3.93
C ASP A 254 2.93 3.70 -2.93
N TYR A 255 4.03 2.95 -2.89
CA TYR A 255 4.33 1.90 -1.91
C TYR A 255 5.83 1.60 -1.89
N VAL A 256 6.27 0.84 -0.89
CA VAL A 256 7.66 0.38 -0.78
C VAL A 256 7.76 -1.12 -0.51
N LEU A 257 8.84 -1.73 -1.00
CA LEU A 257 9.27 -3.06 -0.55
C LEU A 257 10.39 -2.87 0.45
N LEU A 258 10.17 -3.27 1.70
CA LEU A 258 11.15 -3.16 2.78
C LEU A 258 11.72 -4.53 3.11
N GLY A 259 13.03 -4.71 2.94
CA GLY A 259 13.66 -6.00 3.16
C GLY A 259 15.19 -5.98 3.19
N ALA A 260 15.88 -7.10 3.37
CA ALA A 260 15.28 -8.41 3.64
C ALA A 260 14.82 -8.50 5.12
N VAL A 261 13.55 -8.87 5.37
CA VAL A 261 13.00 -9.00 6.73
C VAL A 261 13.56 -10.23 7.43
N GLN A 262 13.63 -11.35 6.71
CA GLN A 262 14.22 -12.61 7.16
C GLN A 262 15.36 -13.03 6.21
N PRO A 263 16.25 -13.97 6.60
CA PRO A 263 17.26 -14.51 5.70
C PRO A 263 16.63 -15.05 4.41
N THR A 264 17.30 -14.87 3.27
CA THR A 264 16.74 -15.22 1.95
C THR A 264 17.79 -15.79 1.01
N ASP A 265 17.38 -16.82 0.25
CA ASP A 265 18.22 -17.46 -0.77
C ASP A 265 18.51 -16.53 -1.96
N SER A 266 17.70 -15.49 -2.17
CA SER A 266 17.96 -14.49 -3.21
C SER A 266 19.20 -13.64 -2.92
N HIS A 267 19.58 -13.50 -1.63
CA HIS A 267 20.73 -12.72 -1.17
C HIS A 267 21.40 -13.38 0.05
N PRO A 268 22.10 -14.52 -0.14
CA PRO A 268 22.67 -15.30 0.97
C PRO A 268 23.76 -14.51 1.71
N GLY A 269 23.81 -14.65 3.04
CA GLY A 269 24.84 -14.06 3.90
C GLY A 269 24.65 -12.58 4.24
N ARG A 270 23.64 -11.89 3.69
CA ARG A 270 23.30 -10.53 4.14
C ARG A 270 22.53 -10.57 5.46
N PRO A 271 22.87 -9.73 6.45
CA PRO A 271 22.08 -9.61 7.67
C PRO A 271 20.62 -9.27 7.36
N ALA A 272 19.70 -10.00 7.97
CA ALA A 272 18.27 -9.70 7.89
C ALA A 272 17.94 -8.54 8.84
N LEU A 273 16.94 -7.74 8.47
CA LEU A 273 16.41 -6.63 9.27
C LEU A 273 15.75 -7.14 10.56
N GLY A 274 15.02 -8.25 10.47
CA GLY A 274 14.20 -8.78 11.57
C GLY A 274 12.89 -8.04 11.77
N TRP A 275 11.92 -8.71 12.39
CA TRP A 275 10.56 -8.20 12.58
C TRP A 275 10.47 -6.93 13.45
N GLN A 276 11.36 -6.78 14.44
CA GLN A 276 11.39 -5.61 15.32
C GLN A 276 11.78 -4.35 14.54
N ALA A 277 12.95 -4.35 13.88
CA ALA A 277 13.39 -3.20 13.09
C ALA A 277 12.48 -2.96 11.87
N PHE A 278 11.87 -4.00 11.31
CA PHE A 278 10.81 -3.87 10.31
C PHE A 278 9.62 -3.06 10.86
N ALA A 279 9.08 -3.42 12.02
CA ALA A 279 7.96 -2.70 12.64
C ALA A 279 8.30 -1.24 12.95
N GLU A 280 9.52 -0.97 13.44
CA GLU A 280 10.00 0.39 13.72
C GLU A 280 10.06 1.27 12.46
N LEU A 281 10.42 0.69 11.31
CA LEU A 281 10.45 1.38 10.02
C LEU A 281 9.05 1.56 9.42
N VAL A 282 8.20 0.53 9.51
CA VAL A 282 6.80 0.61 9.09
C VAL A 282 6.06 1.72 9.84
N ALA A 283 6.27 1.84 11.15
CA ALA A 283 5.65 2.90 11.96
C ALA A 283 6.07 4.33 11.58
N GLN A 284 7.19 4.48 10.85
CA GLN A 284 7.67 5.76 10.32
C GLN A 284 7.20 6.03 8.89
N ALA A 285 6.72 5.01 8.18
CA ALA A 285 6.30 5.15 6.80
C ALA A 285 4.99 5.93 6.69
N THR A 286 4.90 6.71 5.63
CA THR A 286 3.70 7.46 5.22
C THR A 286 3.07 6.85 3.96
N VAL A 287 3.58 5.72 3.50
CA VAL A 287 3.11 4.97 2.33
C VAL A 287 2.97 3.49 2.66
N PRO A 288 2.11 2.73 1.98
CA PRO A 288 2.00 1.28 2.14
C PRO A 288 3.37 0.58 2.06
N VAL A 289 3.67 -0.25 3.06
CA VAL A 289 4.92 -1.03 3.13
C VAL A 289 4.62 -2.50 2.96
N TYR A 290 5.32 -3.19 2.05
CA TYR A 290 5.36 -4.64 2.05
C TYR A 290 6.65 -5.15 2.67
N GLY A 291 6.55 -6.18 3.49
CA GLY A 291 7.72 -6.96 3.89
C GLY A 291 8.24 -7.79 2.72
N LEU A 292 9.54 -7.76 2.47
CA LEU A 292 10.22 -8.56 1.44
C LEU A 292 11.40 -9.32 2.04
N GLY A 293 11.68 -10.51 1.49
CA GLY A 293 12.90 -11.28 1.77
C GLY A 293 12.70 -12.30 2.89
N GLY A 294 12.71 -13.58 2.51
CA GLY A 294 12.55 -14.72 3.43
C GLY A 294 11.14 -14.89 3.99
N LEU A 295 10.13 -14.26 3.38
CA LEU A 295 8.73 -14.31 3.83
C LEU A 295 7.90 -15.29 2.99
N GLY A 296 7.05 -16.06 3.67
CA GLY A 296 6.05 -16.97 3.10
C GLY A 296 4.61 -16.45 3.28
N LEU A 297 3.62 -17.21 2.80
CA LEU A 297 2.20 -16.83 2.93
C LEU A 297 1.76 -16.77 4.41
N GLU A 298 2.40 -17.55 5.25
CA GLU A 298 2.20 -17.61 6.70
C GLU A 298 2.61 -16.32 7.44
N ASP A 299 3.45 -15.48 6.82
CA ASP A 299 3.93 -14.24 7.43
C ASP A 299 3.00 -13.04 7.17
N GLU A 300 1.98 -13.17 6.32
CA GLU A 300 1.11 -12.07 5.92
C GLU A 300 0.39 -11.43 7.11
N GLU A 301 -0.27 -12.25 7.94
CA GLU A 301 -1.02 -11.75 9.11
C GLU A 301 -0.09 -11.04 10.10
N LYS A 302 1.13 -11.55 10.26
CA LYS A 302 2.15 -10.93 11.11
C LYS A 302 2.64 -9.61 10.53
N ALA A 303 2.87 -9.51 9.22
CA ALA A 303 3.26 -8.25 8.59
C ALA A 303 2.16 -7.19 8.79
N ARG A 304 0.89 -7.58 8.56
CA ARG A 304 -0.27 -6.69 8.73
C ARG A 304 -0.48 -6.24 10.16
N SER A 305 -0.30 -7.11 11.14
CA SER A 305 -0.43 -6.73 12.56
C SER A 305 0.64 -5.74 13.03
N LEU A 306 1.74 -5.61 12.27
CA LEU A 306 2.79 -4.61 12.47
C LEU A 306 2.57 -3.32 11.65
N GLY A 307 1.43 -3.18 10.97
CA GLY A 307 1.05 -2.00 10.19
C GLY A 307 1.50 -2.02 8.73
N ALA A 308 2.04 -3.14 8.23
CA ALA A 308 2.42 -3.28 6.83
C ALA A 308 1.18 -3.56 5.95
N GLN A 309 1.25 -3.19 4.67
CA GLN A 309 0.27 -3.58 3.65
C GLN A 309 0.15 -5.10 3.53
N GLY A 310 1.26 -5.80 3.73
CA GLY A 310 1.34 -7.26 3.68
C GLY A 310 2.74 -7.72 3.28
N ILE A 311 2.81 -8.74 2.42
CA ILE A 311 4.08 -9.36 2.01
C ILE A 311 4.30 -9.28 0.51
N ALA A 312 5.57 -9.21 0.13
CA ALA A 312 6.02 -9.33 -1.24
C ALA A 312 7.04 -10.48 -1.34
N GLY A 313 7.02 -11.22 -2.44
CA GLY A 313 7.94 -12.35 -2.55
C GLY A 313 7.88 -13.15 -3.85
N ILE A 314 8.91 -13.98 -4.01
CA ILE A 314 9.12 -14.89 -5.13
C ILE A 314 8.61 -16.29 -4.74
N GLY A 315 9.12 -16.83 -3.63
CA GLY A 315 9.03 -18.25 -3.30
C GLY A 315 7.64 -18.80 -3.00
N PHE A 316 6.63 -17.95 -2.76
CA PHE A 316 5.26 -18.39 -2.55
C PHE A 316 4.48 -18.65 -3.84
N TRP A 317 4.98 -18.21 -5.01
CA TRP A 317 4.25 -18.37 -6.28
C TRP A 317 5.12 -18.78 -7.48
N TRP A 318 6.36 -18.29 -7.54
CA TRP A 318 7.32 -18.55 -8.63
C TRP A 318 8.17 -19.79 -8.29
N ARG A 319 7.93 -20.90 -9.00
CA ARG A 319 8.47 -22.25 -8.76
C ARG A 319 8.41 -23.12 -10.01
#